data_AF-A0A1Z8U0I2-F1
#
_entry.id   AF-A0A1Z8U0I2-F1
#
_cell.length_a   1.000
_cell.length_b   1.000
_cell.length_c   1.000
_cell.angle_alpha   90.00
_cell.angle_beta   90.00
_cell.angle_gamma   90.00
#
_symmetry.space_group_name_H-M   'P 1'
#
loop_
_entity.id
_entity.type
_entity.pdbx_description
1 polymer ?
#
loop_
_entity_poly.entity_id
_entity_poly.type
_entity_poly.pdbx_seq_one_letter_code
_entity_poly.pdbx_strand_id
1 'polypeptide(L)'
;MDDMHTDLPKTINEALKILAYNDYFWANPSMIGNTGVIKPHPKDKATITSLAESQYPWTEKQARLALVILKRYATKFLAHGMDIKSLLDKPQYDDEFRVISFDKSIEKYTDEDNVDKIELKFPYNKKIITLIRLVKDKRGLPFGYSQYDGEAKKWTFQQSDVTTYYLTLIAVRYDFKFADETLLDDYDEVRREIKGHRRPTAKLIAGEIVLDNATNSLQEYWADNLKHKTALEQVDSLKNFDIKTNGISVPAKTLIASKIAHNNYHKLWIDSAGFSKKEVVQGLLELGCFPLIMPVSGEMNTTEEVQEFWDWMNAFKSQGIDILEECSWGFDVKEPVYMKDVEREYNQRQMMINNNS
;
A
#
# COMPACT_ATOMS: atom_id res chain seq x y z
N MET A 1 -48.46 -13.85 48.04
CA MET A 1 -48.20 -12.41 48.24
C MET A 1 -46.94 -12.37 49.07
N ASP A 2 -45.79 -12.38 48.38
CA ASP A 2 -44.49 -12.25 49.02
C ASP A 2 -44.15 -10.76 49.10
N ASP A 3 -43.67 -10.35 50.27
CA ASP A 3 -43.17 -9.01 50.55
C ASP A 3 -42.07 -8.63 49.55
N MET A 4 -42.40 -7.83 48.54
CA MET A 4 -41.39 -7.14 47.74
C MET A 4 -40.78 -6.04 48.61
N HIS A 5 -39.54 -6.25 49.05
CA HIS A 5 -38.68 -5.24 49.70
C HIS A 5 -38.84 -3.88 49.01
N THR A 6 -39.58 -2.95 49.64
CA THR A 6 -39.75 -1.56 49.21
C THR A 6 -38.61 -0.70 49.71
N ASP A 7 -37.36 -1.11 49.44
CA ASP A 7 -36.22 -0.23 49.63
C ASP A 7 -36.01 0.56 48.34
N LEU A 8 -36.21 1.88 48.42
CA LEU A 8 -35.93 2.79 47.32
C LEU A 8 -34.44 2.70 46.96
N PRO A 9 -34.09 2.70 45.65
CA PRO A 9 -32.69 2.69 45.25
C PRO A 9 -31.98 3.93 45.79
N LYS A 10 -30.81 3.73 46.39
CA LYS A 10 -29.98 4.79 46.98
C LYS A 10 -29.05 5.42 45.95
N THR A 11 -28.67 4.66 44.92
CA THR A 11 -27.79 5.13 43.85
C THR A 11 -28.38 4.91 42.46
N ILE A 12 -27.87 5.67 41.48
CA ILE A 12 -28.20 5.52 40.06
C ILE A 12 -27.84 4.10 39.58
N ASN A 13 -26.76 3.52 40.10
CA ASN A 13 -26.33 2.16 39.77
C ASN A 13 -27.34 1.12 40.26
N GLU A 14 -27.84 1.24 41.49
CA GLU A 14 -28.89 0.37 42.03
C GLU A 14 -30.19 0.51 41.24
N ALA A 15 -30.63 1.75 40.96
CA ALA A 15 -31.81 1.99 40.12
C ALA A 15 -31.65 1.37 38.72
N LEU A 16 -30.45 1.42 38.14
CA LEU A 16 -30.17 0.82 36.84
C LEU A 16 -30.16 -0.72 36.90
N LYS A 17 -29.64 -1.33 37.97
CA LYS A 17 -29.70 -2.79 38.21
C LYS A 17 -31.14 -3.25 38.37
N ILE A 18 -31.97 -2.51 39.12
CA ILE A 18 -33.40 -2.78 39.25
C ILE A 18 -34.06 -2.74 37.87
N LEU A 19 -33.77 -1.73 37.05
CA LEU A 19 -34.30 -1.66 35.68
C LEU A 19 -33.79 -2.80 34.78
N ALA A 20 -32.54 -3.24 34.95
CA ALA A 20 -31.91 -4.27 34.12
C ALA A 20 -32.47 -5.67 34.37
N TYR A 21 -32.63 -6.05 35.64
CA TYR A 21 -32.89 -7.44 36.06
C TYR A 21 -34.35 -7.74 36.39
N ASN A 22 -35.23 -6.74 36.36
CA ASN A 22 -36.66 -6.95 36.59
C ASN A 22 -37.45 -6.95 35.27
N ASP A 23 -37.90 -8.13 34.86
CA ASP A 23 -38.59 -8.33 33.58
C ASP A 23 -39.94 -7.60 33.48
N TYR A 24 -40.58 -7.24 34.59
CA TYR A 24 -41.83 -6.49 34.58
C TYR A 24 -41.68 -5.08 33.98
N PHE A 25 -40.50 -4.47 34.00
CA PHE A 25 -40.24 -3.20 33.28
C PHE A 25 -40.21 -3.37 31.76
N TRP A 26 -39.97 -4.60 31.29
CA TRP A 26 -39.80 -4.97 29.89
C TRP A 26 -41.02 -5.66 29.28
N ALA A 27 -42.01 -6.03 30.11
CA ALA A 27 -43.26 -6.63 29.65
C ALA A 27 -43.99 -5.73 28.65
N ASN A 28 -44.47 -6.33 27.56
CA ASN A 28 -45.14 -5.62 26.48
C ASN A 28 -46.61 -5.36 26.88
N PRO A 29 -47.07 -4.10 26.93
CA PRO A 29 -48.43 -3.76 27.40
C PRO A 29 -49.56 -4.34 26.54
N SER A 30 -49.25 -4.78 25.31
CA SER A 30 -50.18 -5.34 24.33
C SER A 30 -50.86 -6.64 24.76
N MET A 31 -50.42 -7.27 25.85
CA MET A 31 -51.07 -8.48 26.40
C MET A 31 -52.05 -8.19 27.56
N ILE A 32 -52.14 -6.94 28.05
CA ILE A 32 -52.93 -6.59 29.26
C ILE A 32 -53.92 -5.42 28.99
N GLY A 33 -54.11 -5.02 27.74
CA GLY A 33 -55.19 -4.10 27.36
C GLY A 33 -55.05 -2.64 27.82
N ASN A 34 -53.86 -2.22 28.29
CA ASN A 34 -53.66 -0.87 28.82
C ASN A 34 -52.81 0.00 27.87
N THR A 35 -53.44 0.97 27.21
CA THR A 35 -52.86 1.80 26.14
C THR A 35 -52.02 2.99 26.62
N GLY A 36 -51.89 3.19 27.93
CA GLY A 36 -51.13 4.30 28.55
C GLY A 36 -49.68 3.99 28.95
N VAL A 37 -49.17 2.78 28.67
CA VAL A 37 -47.88 2.32 29.22
C VAL A 37 -46.73 2.59 28.25
N ILE A 38 -45.68 3.30 28.71
CA ILE A 38 -44.47 3.59 27.92
C ILE A 38 -43.88 2.28 27.37
N LYS A 39 -43.84 2.14 26.04
CA LYS A 39 -43.19 1.00 25.41
C LYS A 39 -41.68 1.07 25.66
N PRO A 40 -41.06 0.02 26.25
CA PRO A 40 -39.62 0.01 26.44
C PRO A 40 -38.92 0.07 25.08
N HIS A 41 -37.89 0.90 24.96
CA HIS A 41 -37.19 1.04 23.68
C HIS A 41 -36.28 -0.20 23.48
N PRO A 42 -36.33 -0.89 22.31
CA PRO A 42 -35.68 -2.18 22.12
C PRO A 42 -34.16 -2.18 22.34
N LYS A 43 -33.49 -1.05 22.07
CA LYS A 43 -32.02 -0.91 22.25
C LYS A 43 -31.62 -0.60 23.69
N ASP A 44 -32.56 -0.18 24.53
CA ASP A 44 -32.26 0.26 25.89
C ASP A 44 -31.94 -0.95 26.77
N LYS A 45 -32.63 -2.09 26.61
CA LYS A 45 -32.38 -3.31 27.42
C LYS A 45 -30.92 -3.75 27.35
N ALA A 46 -30.37 -3.92 26.15
CA ALA A 46 -28.97 -4.32 25.96
C ALA A 46 -27.98 -3.30 26.55
N THR A 47 -28.28 -2.01 26.42
CA THR A 47 -27.42 -0.92 26.93
C THR A 47 -27.45 -0.85 28.46
N ILE A 48 -28.63 -1.01 29.06
CA ILE A 48 -28.86 -1.05 30.51
C ILE A 48 -28.18 -2.26 31.13
N THR A 49 -28.36 -3.45 30.55
CA THR A 49 -27.67 -4.67 31.00
C THR A 49 -26.16 -4.49 30.95
N SER A 50 -25.62 -3.97 29.84
CA SER A 50 -24.18 -3.71 29.72
C SER A 50 -23.64 -2.70 30.74
N LEU A 51 -24.43 -1.69 31.12
CA LEU A 51 -24.04 -0.72 32.15
C LEU A 51 -24.15 -1.30 33.56
N ALA A 52 -25.17 -2.11 33.83
CA ALA A 52 -25.40 -2.78 35.11
C ALA A 52 -24.33 -3.85 35.40
N GLU A 53 -23.83 -4.52 34.36
CA GLU A 53 -22.77 -5.55 34.43
C GLU A 53 -21.35 -4.99 34.35
N SER A 54 -21.20 -3.66 34.32
CA SER A 54 -19.88 -3.02 34.25
C SER A 54 -19.05 -3.39 35.49
N GLN A 55 -17.95 -4.09 35.28
CA GLN A 55 -17.00 -4.46 36.36
C GLN A 55 -16.17 -3.27 36.86
N TYR A 56 -16.11 -2.18 36.08
CA TYR A 56 -15.35 -0.97 36.42
C TYR A 56 -16.30 0.20 36.74
N PRO A 57 -15.85 1.16 37.57
CA PRO A 57 -16.56 2.42 37.77
C PRO A 57 -16.90 3.09 36.44
N TRP A 58 -18.07 3.72 36.37
CA TRP A 58 -18.53 4.35 35.13
C TRP A 58 -17.70 5.59 34.78
N THR A 59 -17.55 5.86 33.48
CA THR A 59 -17.15 7.21 33.03
C THR A 59 -18.31 8.19 33.20
N GLU A 60 -18.00 9.50 33.26
CA GLU A 60 -19.04 10.53 33.31
C GLU A 60 -20.05 10.41 32.14
N LYS A 61 -19.60 10.03 30.94
CA LYS A 61 -20.48 9.80 29.79
C LYS A 61 -21.44 8.62 30.02
N GLN A 62 -20.96 7.52 30.59
CA GLN A 62 -21.78 6.36 30.95
C GLN A 62 -22.80 6.74 32.05
N ALA A 63 -22.37 7.50 33.06
CA ALA A 63 -23.23 7.98 34.13
C ALA A 63 -24.35 8.91 33.64
N ARG A 64 -24.03 9.83 32.72
CA ARG A 64 -25.03 10.70 32.05
C ARG A 64 -26.01 9.88 31.22
N LEU A 65 -25.53 8.86 30.49
CA LEU A 65 -26.38 7.97 29.71
C LEU A 65 -27.36 7.20 30.61
N ALA A 66 -26.87 6.61 31.70
CA ALA A 66 -27.70 5.93 32.70
C ALA A 66 -28.78 6.86 33.27
N LEU A 67 -28.43 8.10 33.61
CA LEU A 67 -29.37 9.09 34.13
C LEU A 67 -30.48 9.44 33.12
N VAL A 68 -30.12 9.64 31.84
CA VAL A 68 -31.10 9.92 30.77
C VAL A 68 -32.05 8.74 30.58
N ILE A 69 -31.54 7.51 30.66
CA ILE A 69 -32.35 6.30 30.59
C ILE A 69 -33.29 6.22 31.78
N LEU A 70 -32.82 6.39 33.01
CA LEU A 70 -33.70 6.32 34.18
C LEU A 70 -34.76 7.42 34.19
N LYS A 71 -34.45 8.64 33.73
CA LYS A 71 -35.44 9.71 33.54
C LYS A 71 -36.57 9.30 32.58
N ARG A 72 -36.24 8.56 31.51
CA ARG A 72 -37.23 8.02 30.56
C ARG A 72 -38.14 6.97 31.20
N TYR A 73 -37.62 6.18 32.15
CA TYR A 73 -38.33 5.10 32.81
C TYR A 73 -38.94 5.48 34.17
N ALA A 74 -38.79 6.74 34.62
CA ALA A 74 -39.22 7.20 35.94
C ALA A 74 -40.71 6.95 36.22
N THR A 75 -41.58 7.12 35.22
CA THR A 75 -43.02 6.85 35.38
C THR A 75 -43.34 5.36 35.55
N LYS A 76 -42.50 4.46 35.04
CA LYS A 76 -42.64 3.02 35.32
C LYS A 76 -42.19 2.67 36.73
N PHE A 77 -41.11 3.27 37.21
CA PHE A 77 -40.70 3.12 38.61
C PHE A 77 -41.84 3.55 39.55
N LEU A 78 -42.45 4.70 39.27
CA LEU A 78 -43.60 5.19 40.03
C LEU A 78 -44.80 4.25 39.99
N ALA A 79 -45.10 3.65 38.83
CA ALA A 79 -46.18 2.67 38.68
C ALA A 79 -45.97 1.39 39.52
N HIS A 80 -44.72 1.08 39.88
CA HIS A 80 -44.35 -0.04 40.75
C HIS A 80 -44.03 0.42 42.19
N GLY A 81 -44.50 1.61 42.60
CA GLY A 81 -44.36 2.10 43.97
C GLY A 81 -42.96 2.64 44.33
N MET A 82 -42.08 2.83 43.34
CA MET A 82 -40.73 3.38 43.54
C MET A 82 -40.66 4.81 42.98
N ASP A 83 -40.74 5.82 43.84
CA ASP A 83 -40.49 7.21 43.41
C ASP A 83 -38.99 7.54 43.44
N ILE A 84 -38.36 7.46 42.27
CA ILE A 84 -36.93 7.75 42.10
C ILE A 84 -36.65 9.22 41.75
N LYS A 85 -37.65 10.11 41.77
CA LYS A 85 -37.49 11.49 41.30
C LYS A 85 -36.40 12.25 42.06
N SER A 86 -36.36 12.11 43.39
CA SER A 86 -35.35 12.73 44.24
C SER A 86 -33.92 12.32 43.87
N LEU A 87 -33.72 11.04 43.57
CA LEU A 87 -32.45 10.49 43.09
C LEU A 87 -32.09 10.99 41.69
N LEU A 88 -33.06 11.23 40.81
CA LEU A 88 -32.80 11.77 39.47
C LEU A 88 -32.44 13.26 39.46
N ASP A 89 -32.97 14.02 40.42
CA ASP A 89 -32.68 15.44 40.60
C ASP A 89 -31.34 15.66 41.31
N LYS A 90 -30.97 14.76 42.24
CA LYS A 90 -29.69 14.74 42.94
C LYS A 90 -29.04 13.36 42.84
N PRO A 91 -28.40 13.03 41.69
CA PRO A 91 -27.87 11.70 41.44
C PRO A 91 -26.71 11.36 42.38
N GLN A 92 -26.79 10.18 42.99
CA GLN A 92 -25.71 9.54 43.73
C GLN A 92 -25.24 8.29 42.99
N TYR A 93 -23.94 8.03 43.00
CA TYR A 93 -23.32 6.91 42.29
C TYR A 93 -22.54 6.04 43.28
N ASP A 94 -22.38 4.76 42.98
CA ASP A 94 -21.65 3.81 43.85
C ASP A 94 -20.17 4.22 44.03
N ASP A 95 -19.56 4.70 42.94
CA ASP A 95 -18.13 5.02 42.86
C ASP A 95 -17.89 6.38 42.17
N GLU A 96 -16.71 6.95 42.39
CA GLU A 96 -16.22 8.09 41.61
C GLU A 96 -16.06 7.73 40.12
N PHE A 97 -16.26 8.71 39.24
CA PHE A 97 -16.15 8.46 37.81
C PHE A 97 -14.71 8.21 37.38
N ARG A 98 -14.48 7.09 36.68
CA ARG A 98 -13.16 6.82 36.11
C ARG A 98 -12.80 7.87 35.06
N VAL A 99 -11.58 8.38 35.13
CA VAL A 99 -11.00 9.28 34.12
C VAL A 99 -10.26 8.43 33.09
N ILE A 100 -10.62 8.58 31.81
CA ILE A 100 -9.88 7.95 30.70
C ILE A 100 -8.82 8.93 30.23
N SER A 101 -7.55 8.53 30.29
CA SER A 101 -6.48 9.29 29.63
C SER A 101 -6.67 9.22 28.12
N PHE A 102 -6.63 10.40 27.49
CA PHE A 102 -6.63 10.55 26.05
C PHE A 102 -5.21 10.68 25.48
N ASP A 103 -4.20 10.51 26.32
CA ASP A 103 -2.81 10.60 25.91
C ASP A 103 -2.48 9.47 24.92
N LYS A 104 -1.77 9.87 23.87
CA LYS A 104 -1.16 8.97 22.90
C LYS A 104 0.34 9.03 23.16
N SER A 105 0.95 7.91 23.49
CA SER A 105 2.40 7.82 23.68
C SER A 105 2.97 6.64 22.92
N ILE A 106 4.20 6.82 22.47
CA ILE A 106 5.04 5.78 21.88
C ILE A 106 6.38 5.77 22.61
N GLU A 107 6.87 4.59 22.91
CA GLU A 107 8.11 4.39 23.65
C GLU A 107 8.87 3.19 23.10
N LYS A 108 10.19 3.32 23.05
CA LYS A 108 11.13 2.23 22.82
C LYS A 108 11.70 1.80 24.16
N TYR A 109 11.76 0.50 24.40
CA TYR A 109 12.37 -0.06 25.61
C TYR A 109 12.92 -1.46 25.32
N THR A 110 13.91 -1.87 26.11
CA THR A 110 14.43 -3.24 26.12
C THR A 110 13.79 -3.99 27.29
N ASP A 111 13.26 -5.20 27.04
CA ASP A 111 12.66 -6.01 28.09
C ASP A 111 13.68 -6.83 28.89
N GLU A 112 13.20 -7.62 29.86
CA GLU A 112 14.03 -8.47 30.73
C GLU A 112 14.80 -9.55 29.96
N ASP A 113 14.36 -9.90 28.75
CA ASP A 113 14.98 -10.90 27.87
C ASP A 113 16.00 -10.26 26.90
N ASN A 114 16.34 -8.98 27.09
CA ASN A 114 17.18 -8.17 26.18
C ASN A 114 16.61 -8.05 24.75
N VAL A 115 15.28 -8.02 24.62
CA VAL A 115 14.60 -7.80 23.34
C VAL A 115 14.08 -6.38 23.27
N ASP A 116 14.52 -5.65 22.25
CA ASP A 116 14.04 -4.30 21.96
C ASP A 116 12.59 -4.33 21.48
N LYS A 117 11.77 -3.47 22.06
CA LYS A 117 10.33 -3.38 21.84
C LYS A 117 9.87 -1.94 21.68
N ILE A 118 8.80 -1.78 20.91
CA ILE A 118 8.07 -0.52 20.71
C ILE A 118 6.69 -0.69 21.34
N GLU A 119 6.35 0.16 22.30
CA GLU A 119 5.03 0.22 22.93
C GLU A 119 4.23 1.43 22.43
N LEU A 120 2.96 1.21 22.09
CA LEU A 120 2.00 2.26 21.78
C LEU A 120 0.84 2.23 22.78
N LYS A 121 0.59 3.36 23.40
CA LYS A 121 -0.55 3.57 24.29
C LYS A 121 -1.41 4.69 23.73
N PHE A 122 -2.70 4.42 23.52
CA PHE A 122 -3.63 5.41 23.00
C PHE A 122 -5.09 5.02 23.30
N PRO A 123 -6.00 5.99 23.46
CA PRO A 123 -7.43 5.71 23.58
C PRO A 123 -7.97 5.03 22.30
N TYR A 124 -9.03 4.22 22.44
CA TYR A 124 -9.60 3.48 21.30
C TYR A 124 -9.87 4.40 20.10
N ASN A 125 -9.16 4.14 19.00
CA ASN A 125 -9.34 4.84 17.74
C ASN A 125 -9.32 3.83 16.59
N LYS A 126 -10.47 3.69 15.93
CA LYS A 126 -10.66 2.72 14.84
C LYS A 126 -9.62 2.88 13.72
N LYS A 127 -9.27 4.12 13.35
CA LYS A 127 -8.29 4.38 12.27
C LYS A 127 -6.89 3.94 12.64
N ILE A 128 -6.44 4.29 13.85
CA ILE A 128 -5.11 3.89 14.36
C ILE A 128 -5.03 2.36 14.48
N ILE A 129 -6.06 1.73 15.05
CA ILE A 129 -6.12 0.26 15.18
C ILE A 129 -6.10 -0.42 13.81
N THR A 130 -6.81 0.10 12.81
CA THR A 130 -6.76 -0.44 11.46
C THR A 130 -5.34 -0.35 10.87
N LEU A 131 -4.63 0.76 11.07
CA LEU A 131 -3.25 0.89 10.60
C LEU A 131 -2.29 -0.06 11.31
N ILE A 132 -2.39 -0.19 12.63
CA ILE A 132 -1.60 -1.14 13.42
C ILE A 132 -1.85 -2.58 12.94
N ARG A 133 -3.11 -2.95 12.69
CA ARG A 133 -3.45 -4.27 12.13
C ARG A 133 -2.90 -4.46 10.72
N LEU A 134 -2.86 -3.43 9.88
CA LEU A 134 -2.21 -3.54 8.57
C LEU A 134 -0.70 -3.81 8.68
N VAL A 135 -0.03 -3.21 9.67
CA VAL A 135 1.38 -3.51 9.96
C VAL A 135 1.51 -4.97 10.40
N LYS A 136 0.73 -5.39 11.40
CA LYS A 136 0.70 -6.76 11.93
C LYS A 136 0.41 -7.83 10.87
N ASP A 137 -0.67 -7.67 10.12
CA ASP A 137 -1.26 -8.75 9.32
C ASP A 137 -0.78 -8.74 7.86
N LYS A 138 -0.27 -7.62 7.34
CA LYS A 138 0.07 -7.47 5.90
C LYS A 138 1.54 -7.19 5.60
N ARG A 139 2.39 -6.98 6.60
CA ARG A 139 3.83 -6.72 6.40
C ARG A 139 4.73 -7.94 6.64
N GLY A 140 4.14 -9.13 6.81
CA GLY A 140 4.91 -10.37 6.92
C GLY A 140 5.73 -10.47 8.21
N LEU A 141 5.26 -9.83 9.29
CA LEU A 141 5.93 -9.92 10.59
C LEU A 141 5.87 -11.37 11.12
N PRO A 142 6.95 -11.88 11.74
CA PRO A 142 6.93 -13.21 12.33
C PRO A 142 5.87 -13.34 13.44
N PHE A 143 5.46 -14.58 13.71
CA PHE A 143 4.54 -14.86 14.79
C PHE A 143 5.11 -14.38 16.14
N GLY A 144 4.28 -13.76 16.98
CA GLY A 144 4.68 -13.24 18.30
C GLY A 144 5.26 -11.83 18.30
N TYR A 145 5.52 -11.21 17.13
CA TYR A 145 6.12 -9.87 17.04
C TYR A 145 5.19 -8.73 17.46
N SER A 146 3.92 -9.03 17.76
CA SER A 146 2.94 -8.03 18.17
C SER A 146 1.98 -8.62 19.19
N GLN A 147 1.70 -7.87 20.25
CA GLN A 147 0.76 -8.24 21.30
C GLN A 147 -0.10 -7.05 21.67
N TYR A 148 -1.37 -7.31 21.98
CA TYR A 148 -2.27 -6.32 22.57
C TYR A 148 -2.64 -6.77 23.98
N ASP A 149 -2.36 -5.90 24.95
CA ASP A 149 -2.81 -6.06 26.33
C ASP A 149 -4.12 -5.27 26.50
N GLY A 150 -5.21 -6.00 26.74
CA GLY A 150 -6.55 -5.42 26.89
C GLY A 150 -6.77 -4.68 28.20
N GLU A 151 -6.00 -5.01 29.24
CA GLU A 151 -6.09 -4.40 30.56
C GLU A 151 -5.33 -3.08 30.58
N ALA A 152 -4.05 -3.11 30.20
CA ALA A 152 -3.22 -1.91 30.11
C ALA A 152 -3.50 -1.07 28.85
N LYS A 153 -4.28 -1.61 27.90
CA LYS A 153 -4.68 -0.97 26.62
C LYS A 153 -3.48 -0.50 25.80
N LYS A 154 -2.47 -1.35 25.74
CA LYS A 154 -1.21 -1.08 25.07
C LYS A 154 -0.94 -2.10 23.97
N TRP A 155 -0.35 -1.63 22.89
CA TRP A 155 0.17 -2.47 21.81
C TRP A 155 1.68 -2.54 21.95
N THR A 156 2.22 -3.75 21.96
CA THR A 156 3.67 -3.97 22.03
C THR A 156 4.11 -4.68 20.76
N PHE A 157 5.19 -4.19 20.16
CA PHE A 157 5.83 -4.78 18.99
C PHE A 157 7.29 -5.06 19.28
N GLN A 158 7.83 -6.17 18.77
CA GLN A 158 9.27 -6.34 18.71
C GLN A 158 9.87 -5.33 17.72
N GLN A 159 10.99 -4.71 18.09
CA GLN A 159 11.66 -3.72 17.25
C GLN A 159 12.38 -4.40 16.08
N SER A 160 12.19 -3.83 14.89
CA SER A 160 12.75 -4.23 13.60
C SER A 160 12.66 -3.02 12.66
N ASP A 161 13.32 -3.05 11.50
CA ASP A 161 13.22 -1.97 10.51
C ASP A 161 11.76 -1.72 10.10
N VAL A 162 10.99 -2.79 9.89
CA VAL A 162 9.59 -2.70 9.48
C VAL A 162 8.73 -2.05 10.57
N THR A 163 8.84 -2.53 11.81
CA THR A 163 8.04 -2.01 12.92
C THR A 163 8.45 -0.59 13.28
N THR A 164 9.74 -0.29 13.32
CA THR A 164 10.29 1.07 13.51
C THR A 164 9.75 2.02 12.44
N TYR A 165 9.88 1.66 11.16
CA TYR A 165 9.45 2.53 10.06
C TYR A 165 7.95 2.86 10.11
N TYR A 166 7.09 1.85 10.24
CA TYR A 166 5.64 2.06 10.17
C TYR A 166 5.03 2.59 11.47
N LEU A 167 5.49 2.15 12.64
CA LEU A 167 4.93 2.60 13.91
C LEU A 167 5.32 4.05 14.20
N THR A 168 6.57 4.46 13.90
CA THR A 168 6.99 5.86 13.99
C THR A 168 6.20 6.75 13.02
N LEU A 169 5.96 6.30 11.79
CA LEU A 169 5.10 7.04 10.84
C LEU A 169 3.65 7.22 11.35
N ILE A 170 3.08 6.18 11.97
CA ILE A 170 1.74 6.26 12.57
C ILE A 170 1.77 7.25 13.74
N ALA A 171 2.78 7.15 14.61
CA ALA A 171 2.94 8.00 15.77
C ALA A 171 3.04 9.49 15.39
N VAL A 172 3.91 9.83 14.43
CA VAL A 172 4.04 11.20 13.91
C VAL A 172 2.73 11.68 13.28
N ARG A 173 2.10 10.87 12.42
CA ARG A 173 0.87 11.24 11.70
C ARG A 173 -0.32 11.53 12.64
N TYR A 174 -0.36 10.85 13.77
CA TYR A 174 -1.45 10.96 14.74
C TYR A 174 -1.00 11.61 16.04
N ASP A 175 0.04 12.45 16.03
CA ASP A 175 0.47 13.28 17.15
C ASP A 175 0.63 12.49 18.47
N PHE A 176 1.39 11.39 18.43
CA PHE A 176 1.81 10.68 19.63
C PHE A 176 2.94 11.45 20.30
N LYS A 177 2.95 11.42 21.63
CA LYS A 177 4.09 11.88 22.43
C LYS A 177 5.17 10.80 22.39
N PHE A 178 6.37 11.18 21.95
CA PHE A 178 7.53 10.30 22.00
C PHE A 178 8.13 10.37 23.40
N ALA A 179 8.15 9.23 24.09
CA ALA A 179 8.86 9.13 25.37
C ALA A 179 10.38 9.09 25.16
N ASP A 180 10.80 8.54 24.02
CA ASP A 180 12.19 8.43 23.59
C ASP A 180 12.34 9.03 22.17
N GLU A 181 13.16 10.07 22.05
CA GLU A 181 13.43 10.74 20.77
C GLU A 181 14.33 9.92 19.85
N THR A 182 15.12 8.97 20.37
CA THR A 182 16.02 8.11 19.57
C THR A 182 15.26 7.23 18.58
N LEU A 183 13.98 6.96 18.84
CA LEU A 183 13.11 6.25 17.90
C LEU A 183 12.91 7.01 16.57
N LEU A 184 13.05 8.35 16.58
CA LEU A 184 13.04 9.16 15.36
C LEU A 184 14.37 9.03 14.60
N ASP A 185 15.49 8.91 15.30
CA ASP A 185 16.80 8.68 14.70
C ASP A 185 16.85 7.29 14.02
N ASP A 186 16.40 6.25 14.73
CA ASP A 186 16.26 4.88 14.20
C ASP A 186 15.37 4.89 12.94
N TYR A 187 14.29 5.67 12.96
CA TYR A 187 13.40 5.83 11.81
C TYR A 187 14.13 6.44 10.61
N ASP A 188 14.94 7.48 10.81
CA ASP A 188 15.66 8.14 9.72
C ASP A 188 16.82 7.30 9.16
N GLU A 189 17.43 6.44 9.98
CA GLU A 189 18.36 5.41 9.53
C GLU A 189 17.67 4.39 8.63
N VAL A 190 16.63 3.72 9.12
CA VAL A 190 15.85 2.74 8.35
C VAL A 190 15.31 3.36 7.06
N ARG A 191 14.84 4.60 7.11
CA ARG A 191 14.33 5.33 5.94
C ARG A 191 15.43 5.56 4.90
N ARG A 192 16.67 5.81 5.30
CA ARG A 192 17.81 5.96 4.38
C ARG A 192 18.16 4.62 3.74
N GLU A 193 18.16 3.54 4.48
CA GLU A 193 18.43 2.19 3.95
C GLU A 193 17.37 1.75 2.95
N ILE A 194 16.09 1.90 3.28
CA ILE A 194 14.97 1.56 2.39
C ILE A 194 15.07 2.32 1.06
N LYS A 195 15.57 3.57 1.05
CA LYS A 195 15.78 4.31 -0.21
C LYS A 195 16.76 3.59 -1.14
N GLY A 196 17.78 2.91 -0.61
CA GLY A 196 18.74 2.14 -1.38
C GLY A 196 18.14 0.91 -2.07
N HIS A 197 17.03 0.38 -1.55
CA HIS A 197 16.31 -0.77 -2.12
C HIS A 197 15.15 -0.38 -3.04
N ARG A 198 14.89 0.92 -3.24
CA ARG A 198 13.85 1.36 -4.17
C ARG A 198 14.28 1.08 -5.59
N ARG A 199 13.31 0.68 -6.42
CA ARG A 199 13.57 0.51 -7.86
C ARG A 199 13.89 1.86 -8.50
N PRO A 200 14.86 1.92 -9.43
CA PRO A 200 15.11 3.11 -10.21
C PRO A 200 13.84 3.56 -10.95
N THR A 201 13.63 4.87 -11.00
CA THR A 201 12.52 5.50 -11.73
C THR A 201 13.02 6.71 -12.48
N ALA A 202 12.38 7.09 -13.58
CA ALA A 202 12.75 8.27 -14.34
C ALA A 202 11.62 9.31 -14.34
N LYS A 203 11.99 10.59 -14.43
CA LYS A 203 11.06 11.72 -14.58
C LYS A 203 11.63 12.75 -15.56
N LEU A 204 10.74 13.48 -16.20
CA LEU A 204 11.08 14.63 -17.03
C LEU A 204 11.02 15.91 -16.17
N ILE A 205 12.14 16.58 -15.98
CA ILE A 205 12.25 17.84 -15.23
C ILE A 205 12.93 18.86 -16.13
N ALA A 206 12.24 19.98 -16.40
CA ALA A 206 12.77 21.07 -17.23
C ALA A 206 13.30 20.63 -18.61
N GLY A 207 12.74 19.56 -19.19
CA GLY A 207 13.17 19.01 -20.49
C GLY A 207 14.27 17.94 -20.40
N GLU A 208 14.77 17.64 -19.20
CA GLU A 208 15.80 16.62 -18.97
C GLU A 208 15.24 15.38 -18.27
N ILE A 209 15.74 14.20 -18.63
CA ILE A 209 15.40 12.95 -17.95
C ILE A 209 16.32 12.79 -16.73
N VAL A 210 15.71 12.73 -15.55
CA VAL A 210 16.39 12.55 -14.27
C VAL A 210 16.03 11.19 -13.69
N LEU A 211 17.04 10.44 -13.27
CA LEU A 211 16.89 9.15 -12.59
C LEU A 211 16.79 9.34 -11.08
N ASP A 212 15.72 8.83 -10.49
CA ASP A 212 15.46 8.73 -9.06
C ASP A 212 15.72 7.30 -8.57
N ASN A 213 16.30 7.15 -7.37
CA ASN A 213 16.63 5.85 -6.76
C ASN A 213 17.53 4.95 -7.63
N ALA A 214 18.29 5.52 -8.57
CA ALA A 214 19.31 4.80 -9.31
C ALA A 214 20.59 4.65 -8.46
N THR A 215 21.31 3.54 -8.64
CA THR A 215 22.62 3.33 -8.02
C THR A 215 23.65 4.31 -8.58
N ASN A 216 24.73 4.57 -7.84
CA ASN A 216 25.80 5.46 -8.30
C ASN A 216 26.37 5.02 -9.66
N SER A 217 26.57 3.71 -9.84
CA SER A 217 27.03 3.14 -11.13
C SER A 217 26.10 3.43 -12.30
N LEU A 218 24.78 3.39 -12.08
CA LEU A 218 23.80 3.71 -13.12
C LEU A 218 23.75 5.22 -13.40
N GLN A 219 23.91 6.05 -12.37
CA GLN A 219 23.98 7.51 -12.53
C GLN A 219 25.22 7.92 -13.32
N GLU A 220 26.38 7.34 -13.03
CA GLU A 220 27.63 7.54 -13.77
C GLU A 220 27.48 7.12 -15.23
N TYR A 221 27.01 5.89 -15.47
CA TYR A 221 26.73 5.41 -16.83
C TYR A 221 25.78 6.34 -17.59
N TRP A 222 24.70 6.79 -16.93
CA TRP A 222 23.71 7.69 -17.55
C TRP A 222 24.33 9.04 -17.93
N ALA A 223 25.14 9.62 -17.05
CA ALA A 223 25.83 10.87 -17.29
C ALA A 223 26.77 10.79 -18.49
N ASP A 224 27.56 9.72 -18.57
CA ASP A 224 28.58 9.56 -19.61
C ASP A 224 27.99 9.18 -20.97
N ASN A 225 26.96 8.31 -20.98
CA ASN A 225 26.51 7.65 -22.22
C ASN A 225 25.17 8.16 -22.78
N LEU A 226 24.31 8.75 -21.95
CA LEU A 226 22.92 9.03 -22.32
C LEU A 226 22.51 10.49 -22.14
N LYS A 227 23.08 11.20 -21.17
CA LYS A 227 22.68 12.58 -20.85
C LYS A 227 22.87 13.57 -22.01
N HIS A 228 23.86 13.32 -22.88
CA HIS A 228 24.14 14.15 -24.06
C HIS A 228 23.23 13.84 -25.26
N LYS A 229 22.48 12.74 -25.23
CA LYS A 229 21.54 12.36 -26.28
C LYS A 229 20.25 13.18 -26.19
N THR A 230 19.44 13.14 -27.24
CA THR A 230 18.13 13.79 -27.21
C THR A 230 17.22 13.17 -26.14
N ALA A 231 16.25 13.95 -25.64
CA ALA A 231 15.32 13.44 -24.63
C ALA A 231 14.55 12.19 -25.11
N LEU A 232 14.28 12.07 -26.41
CA LEU A 232 13.55 10.93 -26.96
C LEU A 232 14.42 9.65 -26.93
N GLU A 233 15.70 9.76 -27.30
CA GLU A 233 16.68 8.67 -27.20
C GLU A 233 16.93 8.24 -25.75
N GLN A 234 16.95 9.21 -24.82
CA GLN A 234 17.04 8.93 -23.40
C GLN A 234 15.83 8.12 -22.93
N VAL A 235 14.62 8.52 -23.33
CA VAL A 235 13.39 7.78 -23.00
C VAL A 235 13.41 6.37 -23.59
N ASP A 236 13.84 6.21 -24.83
CA ASP A 236 14.01 4.89 -25.46
C ASP A 236 14.98 4.00 -24.68
N SER A 237 16.08 4.57 -24.19
CA SER A 237 17.11 3.83 -23.45
C SER A 237 16.63 3.30 -22.09
N LEU A 238 15.58 3.88 -21.49
CA LEU A 238 15.09 3.51 -20.15
C LEU A 238 14.65 2.04 -20.07
N LYS A 239 14.06 1.49 -21.14
CA LYS A 239 13.60 0.09 -21.18
C LYS A 239 14.74 -0.92 -21.06
N ASN A 240 15.97 -0.54 -21.39
CA ASN A 240 17.17 -1.38 -21.22
C ASN A 240 17.57 -1.52 -19.74
N PHE A 241 17.12 -0.61 -18.89
CA PHE A 241 17.37 -0.60 -17.44
C PHE A 241 16.17 -1.07 -16.62
N ASP A 242 15.14 -1.63 -17.27
CA ASP A 242 13.83 -1.96 -16.65
C ASP A 242 13.17 -0.73 -15.96
N ILE A 243 13.44 0.48 -16.48
CA ILE A 243 12.86 1.72 -15.97
C ILE A 243 11.64 2.07 -16.82
N LYS A 244 10.49 2.18 -16.16
CA LYS A 244 9.23 2.52 -16.82
C LYS A 244 9.21 3.98 -17.25
N THR A 245 8.59 4.25 -18.40
CA THR A 245 8.46 5.58 -19.00
C THR A 245 7.16 6.31 -18.59
N ASN A 246 6.40 5.75 -17.65
CA ASN A 246 5.09 6.26 -17.24
C ASN A 246 5.17 7.70 -16.73
N GLY A 247 4.35 8.59 -17.30
CA GLY A 247 4.30 10.00 -16.91
C GLY A 247 5.40 10.87 -17.53
N ILE A 248 6.25 10.31 -18.38
CA ILE A 248 7.18 11.06 -19.22
C ILE A 248 6.51 11.29 -20.57
N SER A 249 6.54 12.53 -21.06
CA SER A 249 6.03 12.89 -22.38
C SER A 249 7.08 13.73 -23.09
N VAL A 250 7.65 13.17 -24.15
CA VAL A 250 8.65 13.84 -24.98
C VAL A 250 8.10 13.91 -26.41
N PRO A 251 8.17 15.07 -27.08
CA PRO A 251 7.71 15.19 -28.46
C PRO A 251 8.58 14.35 -29.39
N ALA A 252 7.94 13.63 -30.31
CA ALA A 252 8.58 12.96 -31.43
C ALA A 252 8.00 13.49 -32.75
N LYS A 253 8.84 13.56 -33.78
CA LYS A 253 8.49 13.92 -35.15
C LYS A 253 7.71 12.80 -35.85
N THR A 254 8.05 11.54 -35.55
CA THR A 254 7.38 10.36 -36.12
C THR A 254 6.56 9.61 -35.07
N LEU A 255 5.42 9.07 -35.50
CA LEU A 255 4.58 8.24 -34.65
C LEU A 255 5.30 6.97 -34.19
N ILE A 256 6.13 6.38 -35.06
CA ILE A 256 6.83 5.13 -34.75
C ILE A 256 7.94 5.35 -33.73
N ALA A 257 8.71 6.45 -33.82
CA ALA A 257 9.72 6.78 -32.81
C ALA A 257 9.08 6.99 -31.43
N SER A 258 7.95 7.70 -31.37
CA SER A 258 7.17 7.86 -30.13
C SER A 258 6.75 6.50 -29.55
N LYS A 259 6.20 5.62 -30.39
CA LYS A 259 5.74 4.29 -29.95
C LYS A 259 6.88 3.40 -29.47
N ILE A 260 8.04 3.45 -30.12
CA ILE A 260 9.23 2.66 -29.76
C ILE A 260 9.84 3.18 -28.46
N ALA A 261 10.03 4.50 -28.34
CA ALA A 261 10.67 5.12 -27.17
C ALA A 261 9.84 4.91 -25.89
N HIS A 262 8.52 5.08 -25.97
CA HIS A 262 7.64 4.95 -24.81
C HIS A 262 7.24 3.49 -24.49
N ASN A 263 7.77 2.50 -25.21
CA ASN A 263 7.50 1.11 -24.88
C ASN A 263 8.37 0.64 -23.71
N ASN A 264 7.78 -0.08 -22.75
CA ASN A 264 8.52 -0.63 -21.62
C ASN A 264 9.30 -1.91 -21.98
N TYR A 265 9.03 -2.53 -23.13
CA TYR A 265 9.69 -3.75 -23.57
C TYR A 265 10.71 -3.46 -24.67
N HIS A 266 11.89 -4.08 -24.60
CA HIS A 266 12.98 -3.84 -25.54
C HIS A 266 12.90 -4.68 -26.82
N LYS A 267 12.09 -5.77 -26.86
CA LYS A 267 11.90 -6.59 -28.07
C LYS A 267 10.56 -6.24 -28.73
N LEU A 268 10.64 -5.37 -29.73
CA LEU A 268 9.46 -4.81 -30.39
C LEU A 268 9.26 -5.43 -31.77
N TRP A 269 7.99 -5.62 -32.12
CA TRP A 269 7.56 -6.03 -33.45
C TRP A 269 6.79 -4.89 -34.08
N ILE A 270 7.12 -4.57 -35.33
CA ILE A 270 6.45 -3.53 -36.11
C ILE A 270 5.63 -4.22 -37.18
N ASP A 271 4.32 -3.98 -37.17
CA ASP A 271 3.40 -4.53 -38.17
C ASP A 271 3.60 -3.82 -39.52
N SER A 272 3.89 -4.61 -40.56
CA SER A 272 4.10 -4.14 -41.93
C SER A 272 2.82 -3.61 -42.57
N ALA A 273 1.63 -3.99 -42.08
CA ALA A 273 0.36 -3.42 -42.52
C ALA A 273 0.11 -2.02 -41.92
N GLY A 274 0.72 -1.70 -40.78
CA GLY A 274 0.50 -0.46 -40.04
C GLY A 274 1.50 0.65 -40.34
N PHE A 275 2.70 0.30 -40.82
CA PHE A 275 3.78 1.26 -41.10
C PHE A 275 4.54 0.88 -42.37
N SER A 276 4.77 1.87 -43.22
CA SER A 276 5.62 1.71 -44.39
C SER A 276 7.10 1.61 -44.01
N LYS A 277 7.91 0.92 -44.83
CA LYS A 277 9.37 0.83 -44.65
C LYS A 277 10.01 2.22 -44.48
N LYS A 278 9.53 3.23 -45.22
CA LYS A 278 9.99 4.62 -45.12
C LYS A 278 9.74 5.20 -43.72
N GLU A 279 8.53 5.05 -43.18
CA GLU A 279 8.20 5.53 -41.83
C GLU A 279 9.05 4.83 -40.77
N VAL A 280 9.28 3.52 -40.94
CA VAL A 280 10.17 2.74 -40.06
C VAL A 280 11.58 3.32 -40.05
N VAL A 281 12.20 3.48 -41.22
CA VAL A 281 13.56 4.04 -41.31
C VAL A 281 13.61 5.46 -40.72
N GLN A 282 12.61 6.29 -41.02
CA GLN A 282 12.55 7.67 -40.51
C GLN A 282 12.52 7.71 -38.98
N GLY A 283 11.73 6.85 -38.33
CA GLY A 283 11.67 6.81 -36.88
C GLY A 283 12.91 6.18 -36.23
N LEU A 284 13.54 5.19 -36.87
CA LEU A 284 14.80 4.63 -36.40
C LEU A 284 15.95 5.65 -36.49
N LEU A 285 15.95 6.51 -37.53
CA LEU A 285 16.88 7.63 -37.63
C LEU A 285 16.64 8.67 -36.53
N GLU A 286 15.37 8.99 -36.26
CA GLU A 286 15.01 9.92 -35.19
C GLU A 286 15.48 9.44 -33.80
N LEU A 287 15.45 8.12 -33.57
CA LEU A 287 15.89 7.48 -32.33
C LEU A 287 17.39 7.15 -32.29
N GLY A 288 18.16 7.51 -33.33
CA GLY A 288 19.58 7.20 -33.37
C GLY A 288 19.90 5.71 -33.25
N CYS A 289 19.03 4.82 -33.76
CA CYS A 289 19.15 3.37 -33.59
C CYS A 289 20.25 2.71 -34.46
N PHE A 290 21.00 3.48 -35.24
CA PHE A 290 22.03 2.94 -36.13
C PHE A 290 23.31 2.58 -35.34
N PRO A 291 24.03 1.52 -35.75
CA PRO A 291 23.82 0.70 -36.95
C PRO A 291 22.68 -0.31 -36.83
N LEU A 292 22.04 -0.62 -37.96
CA LEU A 292 20.99 -1.65 -38.07
C LEU A 292 21.55 -2.91 -38.72
N ILE A 293 21.08 -4.07 -38.27
CA ILE A 293 21.32 -5.36 -38.93
C ILE A 293 20.03 -5.77 -39.64
N MET A 294 20.09 -5.93 -40.96
CA MET A 294 18.97 -6.37 -41.78
C MET A 294 19.32 -7.73 -42.39
N PRO A 295 18.77 -8.84 -41.86
CA PRO A 295 18.95 -10.15 -42.47
C PRO A 295 18.20 -10.17 -43.82
N VAL A 296 18.88 -10.69 -44.85
CA VAL A 296 18.32 -10.86 -46.20
C VAL A 296 18.45 -12.34 -46.57
N SER A 297 17.49 -12.88 -47.31
CA SER A 297 17.59 -14.23 -47.87
C SER A 297 18.87 -14.34 -48.70
N GLY A 298 19.74 -15.33 -48.39
CA GLY A 298 21.00 -15.56 -49.11
C GLY A 298 20.78 -16.06 -50.55
N GLU A 299 19.57 -16.56 -50.81
CA GLU A 299 19.10 -17.02 -52.10
C GLU A 299 18.09 -16.00 -52.63
N MET A 300 18.54 -14.86 -53.15
CA MET A 300 17.66 -13.90 -53.87
C MET A 300 17.23 -14.48 -55.22
N ASN A 301 16.51 -15.60 -55.18
CA ASN A 301 16.17 -16.43 -56.32
C ASN A 301 14.74 -16.16 -56.81
N THR A 302 13.93 -15.46 -56.02
CA THR A 302 12.55 -15.08 -56.38
C THR A 302 12.44 -13.60 -56.72
N THR A 303 11.43 -13.26 -57.53
CA THR A 303 11.18 -11.86 -57.91
C THR A 303 10.71 -11.05 -56.69
N GLU A 304 9.97 -11.70 -55.80
CA GLU A 304 9.45 -11.13 -54.56
C GLU A 304 10.56 -10.72 -53.59
N GLU A 305 11.56 -11.58 -53.36
CA GLU A 305 12.70 -11.28 -52.48
C GLU A 305 13.54 -10.12 -53.02
N VAL A 306 13.80 -10.11 -54.33
CA VAL A 306 14.53 -9.02 -55.00
C VAL A 306 13.76 -7.71 -54.86
N GLN A 307 12.45 -7.73 -55.05
CA GLN A 307 11.60 -6.55 -54.87
C GLN A 307 11.62 -6.07 -53.41
N GLU A 308 11.47 -6.98 -52.44
CA GLU A 308 11.47 -6.64 -51.02
C GLU A 308 12.78 -5.98 -50.58
N PHE A 309 13.90 -6.52 -51.06
CA PHE A 309 15.24 -5.97 -50.85
C PHE A 309 15.34 -4.55 -51.42
N TRP A 310 15.00 -4.36 -52.70
CA TRP A 310 15.06 -3.05 -53.35
C TRP A 310 14.14 -2.02 -52.67
N ASP A 311 12.98 -2.42 -52.17
CA ASP A 311 12.09 -1.55 -51.43
C ASP A 311 12.73 -1.03 -50.13
N TRP A 312 13.48 -1.88 -49.40
CA TRP A 312 14.25 -1.45 -48.23
C TRP A 312 15.37 -0.49 -48.62
N MET A 313 16.11 -0.80 -49.69
CA MET A 313 17.15 0.08 -50.21
C MET A 313 16.61 1.45 -50.60
N ASN A 314 15.48 1.49 -51.29
CA ASN A 314 14.80 2.73 -51.65
C ASN A 314 14.31 3.49 -50.41
N ALA A 315 13.83 2.79 -49.37
CA ALA A 315 13.46 3.42 -48.11
C ALA A 315 14.67 4.11 -47.45
N PHE A 316 15.81 3.44 -47.34
CA PHE A 316 17.06 4.02 -46.82
C PHE A 316 17.50 5.25 -47.64
N LYS A 317 17.57 5.12 -48.96
CA LYS A 317 17.94 6.21 -49.86
C LYS A 317 16.99 7.40 -49.75
N SER A 318 15.69 7.17 -49.57
CA SER A 318 14.69 8.23 -49.40
C SER A 318 14.88 9.06 -48.13
N GLN A 319 15.60 8.51 -47.15
CA GLN A 319 15.95 9.19 -45.90
C GLN A 319 17.39 9.76 -45.92
N GLY A 320 18.04 9.74 -47.08
CA GLY A 320 19.37 10.32 -47.26
C GLY A 320 20.53 9.41 -46.91
N ILE A 321 20.28 8.12 -46.65
CA ILE A 321 21.34 7.14 -46.40
C ILE A 321 22.00 6.76 -47.74
N ASP A 322 23.31 6.93 -47.84
CA ASP A 322 24.08 6.49 -49.00
C ASP A 322 24.31 4.99 -48.94
N ILE A 323 23.66 4.27 -49.84
CA ILE A 323 23.74 2.82 -49.97
C ILE A 323 25.17 2.33 -50.23
N LEU A 324 26.01 3.12 -50.89
CA LEU A 324 27.36 2.70 -51.28
C LEU A 324 28.39 2.97 -50.18
N GLU A 325 28.19 4.01 -49.38
CA GLU A 325 29.14 4.42 -48.34
C GLU A 325 28.72 3.99 -46.93
N GLU A 326 27.41 3.93 -46.64
CA GLU A 326 26.86 3.70 -45.31
C GLU A 326 26.23 2.30 -45.14
N CYS A 327 26.04 1.54 -46.22
CA CYS A 327 25.62 0.14 -46.14
C CYS A 327 26.80 -0.80 -46.40
N SER A 328 27.09 -1.65 -45.42
CA SER A 328 28.05 -2.74 -45.56
C SER A 328 27.32 -4.05 -45.83
N TRP A 329 27.89 -4.85 -46.73
CA TRP A 329 27.36 -6.15 -47.14
C TRP A 329 28.32 -7.24 -46.68
N GLY A 330 27.78 -8.28 -46.04
CA GLY A 330 28.54 -9.44 -45.62
C GLY A 330 27.77 -10.72 -45.94
N PHE A 331 28.51 -11.81 -46.16
CA PHE A 331 27.94 -13.14 -46.26
C PHE A 331 28.14 -13.87 -44.92
N ASP A 332 27.03 -14.41 -44.40
CA ASP A 332 26.84 -15.23 -43.20
C ASP A 332 27.04 -14.61 -41.80
N VAL A 333 25.92 -14.51 -41.06
CA VAL A 333 25.89 -14.97 -39.67
C VAL A 333 25.65 -16.49 -39.75
N LYS A 334 26.71 -17.31 -39.82
CA LYS A 334 26.53 -18.76 -39.72
C LYS A 334 25.90 -19.06 -38.37
N GLU A 335 24.80 -19.80 -38.36
CA GLU A 335 24.31 -20.40 -37.13
C GLU A 335 25.48 -21.18 -36.48
N PRO A 336 25.69 -21.06 -35.15
CA PRO A 336 26.69 -21.87 -34.49
C PRO A 336 26.35 -23.34 -34.72
N VAL A 337 27.28 -24.08 -35.33
CA VAL A 337 27.13 -25.52 -35.57
C VAL A 337 27.11 -26.21 -34.21
N TYR A 338 25.99 -26.84 -33.86
CA TYR A 338 25.89 -27.64 -32.65
C TYR A 338 26.73 -28.91 -32.81
N MET A 339 27.45 -29.32 -31.75
CA MET A 339 28.32 -30.52 -31.76
C MET A 339 27.62 -31.79 -32.27
N LYS A 340 26.30 -31.92 -32.09
CA LYS A 340 25.48 -33.04 -32.58
C LYS A 340 25.41 -33.14 -34.11
N ASP A 341 25.70 -32.05 -34.82
CA ASP A 341 25.59 -31.94 -36.28
C ASP A 341 26.97 -32.06 -36.98
N VAL A 342 28.04 -32.32 -36.22
CA VAL A 342 29.46 -32.28 -36.65
C VAL A 342 29.96 -33.58 -37.31
N GLU A 343 29.15 -34.63 -37.43
CA GLU A 343 29.61 -35.93 -37.94
C GLU A 343 29.85 -36.01 -39.46
N ARG A 344 29.71 -34.92 -40.23
CA ARG A 344 29.94 -34.93 -41.69
C ARG A 344 30.85 -33.77 -42.16
N GLU A 345 32.11 -34.13 -42.39
CA GLU A 345 33.12 -33.52 -43.28
C GLU A 345 33.53 -32.03 -43.13
N TYR A 346 34.77 -31.86 -42.62
CA TYR A 346 35.81 -30.84 -42.87
C TYR A 346 35.84 -29.42 -42.23
N ASN A 347 37.08 -29.11 -41.81
CA ASN A 347 37.84 -27.87 -41.62
C ASN A 347 37.73 -27.05 -40.30
N GLN A 348 38.85 -27.07 -39.56
CA GLN A 348 39.14 -26.52 -38.23
C GLN A 348 39.15 -24.97 -38.10
N ARG A 349 38.21 -24.23 -38.71
CA ARG A 349 38.12 -22.76 -38.54
C ARG A 349 36.70 -22.24 -38.24
N GLN A 350 35.93 -22.95 -37.44
CA GLN A 350 34.64 -22.47 -36.93
C GLN A 350 34.65 -22.46 -35.39
N MET A 351 34.11 -21.40 -34.79
CA MET A 351 33.91 -21.31 -33.35
C MET A 351 32.87 -22.35 -32.93
N MET A 352 33.27 -23.36 -32.17
CA MET A 352 32.39 -24.35 -31.56
C MET A 352 31.87 -23.82 -30.22
N ILE A 353 30.56 -23.78 -30.03
CA ILE A 353 29.94 -23.49 -28.73
C ILE A 353 29.67 -24.81 -28.02
N ASN A 354 30.22 -24.96 -26.82
CA ASN A 354 30.12 -26.18 -26.02
C ASN A 354 28.83 -26.12 -25.17
N ASN A 355 27.85 -26.98 -25.46
CA ASN A 355 26.60 -27.08 -24.68
C ASN A 355 26.77 -27.99 -23.46
N ASN A 356 27.77 -27.73 -22.63
CA ASN A 356 27.86 -28.30 -21.29
C ASN A 356 28.04 -27.18 -20.27
N SER A 357 26.93 -26.53 -19.93
CA SER A 357 26.65 -25.85 -18.65
C SER A 357 25.15 -25.76 -18.48
#